data_AF-A0A483LQM3-F1
#
_entry.id   AF-A0A483LQM3-F1
#
_cell.length_a   1.000
_cell.length_b   1.000
_cell.length_c   1.000
_cell.angle_alpha   90.00
_cell.angle_beta   90.00
_cell.angle_gamma   90.00
#
_symmetry.space_group_name_H-M   'P 1'
#
loop_
_entity.id
_entity.type
_entity.pdbx_description
1 polymer ?
#
loop_
_entity_poly.entity_id
_entity_poly.type
_entity_poly.pdbx_seq_one_letter_code
_entity_poly.pdbx_strand_id
1 'polypeptide(L)'
;MLFEEGINMGEDFRFNISFLEVSNNVAAFRSSLYQYNTDSANSLTKRYLPDSFEYFKYGISKVNDLCRLKGIDYPDIHNRYIIALKDRCRNLSVSTLPYKEINNLFEKDFTFVRNNLGKIDIKTLSFQNRIIYMLVKFNLPKFIWLAFTFHRLMKL
;
A
#
# COMPACT_ATOMS: atom_id res chain seq x y z
N MET A 1 -13.55 -21.37 -8.03
CA MET A 1 -13.18 -19.94 -8.02
C MET A 1 -12.49 -19.64 -9.34
N LEU A 2 -12.87 -18.53 -9.97
CA LEU A 2 -12.27 -18.02 -11.22
C LEU A 2 -11.72 -16.62 -10.94
N PHE A 3 -10.78 -16.15 -11.76
CA PHE A 3 -10.37 -14.74 -11.73
C PHE A 3 -11.54 -13.85 -12.14
N GLU A 4 -11.66 -12.69 -11.52
CA GLU A 4 -12.69 -11.69 -11.83
C GLU A 4 -12.39 -11.06 -13.19
N GLU A 5 -13.32 -11.17 -14.14
CA GLU A 5 -13.12 -10.65 -15.50
C GLU A 5 -12.94 -9.12 -15.49
N GLY A 6 -12.02 -8.63 -16.34
CA GLY A 6 -11.74 -7.20 -16.49
C GLY A 6 -10.72 -6.61 -15.52
N ILE A 7 -10.08 -7.43 -14.67
CA ILE A 7 -9.05 -6.99 -13.73
C ILE A 7 -7.70 -7.58 -14.11
N ASN A 8 -6.85 -6.80 -14.78
CA ASN A 8 -5.54 -7.28 -15.22
C ASN A 8 -4.41 -7.08 -14.20
N MET A 9 -4.66 -6.36 -13.09
CA MET A 9 -3.66 -6.09 -12.05
C MET A 9 -4.26 -6.29 -10.65
N GLY A 10 -3.58 -7.08 -9.83
CA GLY A 10 -4.07 -7.45 -8.49
C GLY A 10 -5.18 -8.53 -8.50
N GLU A 11 -5.40 -9.19 -9.64
CA GLU A 11 -6.33 -10.33 -9.77
C GLU A 11 -5.90 -11.51 -8.89
N ASP A 12 -4.59 -11.74 -8.78
CA ASP A 12 -3.96 -12.74 -7.94
C ASP A 12 -4.25 -12.48 -6.47
N PHE A 13 -4.11 -11.23 -6.04
CA PHE A 13 -4.47 -10.80 -4.69
C PHE A 13 -5.96 -11.04 -4.42
N ARG A 14 -6.85 -10.62 -5.34
CA ARG A 14 -8.30 -10.80 -5.20
C ARG A 14 -8.68 -12.27 -5.07
N PHE A 15 -8.20 -13.10 -6.01
CA PHE A 15 -8.43 -14.53 -6.02
C PHE A 15 -7.96 -15.19 -4.71
N ASN A 16 -6.76 -14.86 -4.25
CA ASN A 16 -6.19 -15.41 -3.04
C ASN A 16 -6.99 -15.01 -1.79
N ILE A 17 -7.44 -13.75 -1.68
CA ILE A 17 -8.25 -13.32 -0.54
C ILE A 17 -9.61 -14.02 -0.54
N SER A 18 -10.30 -14.09 -1.68
CA SER A 18 -11.59 -14.82 -1.77
C SER A 18 -11.44 -16.31 -1.46
N PHE A 19 -10.31 -16.92 -1.81
CA PHE A 19 -10.00 -18.28 -1.41
C PHE A 19 -9.85 -18.41 0.12
N LEU A 20 -9.14 -17.49 0.76
CA LEU A 20 -8.96 -17.48 2.21
C LEU A 20 -10.27 -17.23 2.98
N GLU A 21 -11.19 -16.44 2.43
CA GLU A 21 -12.51 -16.19 3.03
C GLU A 21 -13.31 -17.48 3.24
N VAL A 22 -13.37 -18.34 2.21
CA VAL A 22 -14.15 -19.59 2.25
C VAL A 22 -13.38 -20.79 2.80
N SER A 23 -12.07 -20.64 3.00
CA SER A 23 -11.22 -21.72 3.53
C SER A 23 -11.38 -21.88 5.03
N ASN A 24 -11.50 -23.14 5.47
CA ASN A 24 -11.52 -23.51 6.89
C ASN A 24 -10.10 -23.77 7.44
N ASN A 25 -9.22 -24.31 6.60
CA ASN A 25 -7.83 -24.61 6.94
C ASN A 25 -6.93 -24.23 5.77
N VAL A 26 -5.76 -23.66 6.08
CA VAL A 26 -4.75 -23.25 5.09
C VAL A 26 -3.40 -23.78 5.55
N ALA A 27 -2.72 -24.52 4.66
CA ALA A 27 -1.35 -24.95 4.90
C ALA A 27 -0.37 -23.93 4.29
N ALA A 28 0.63 -23.51 5.06
CA ALA A 28 1.68 -22.61 4.60
C ALA A 28 2.99 -23.39 4.45
N PHE A 29 3.61 -23.32 3.27
CA PHE A 29 4.90 -23.92 2.98
C PHE A 29 5.97 -22.84 2.85
N ARG A 30 7.24 -23.20 3.10
CA ARG A 30 8.36 -22.25 3.04
C ARG A 30 8.53 -21.69 1.62
N SER A 31 8.74 -20.38 1.53
CA SER A 31 8.91 -19.67 0.26
C SER A 31 10.13 -20.13 -0.54
N SER A 32 11.16 -20.67 0.12
CA SER A 32 12.38 -21.19 -0.49
C SER A 32 12.15 -22.37 -1.45
N LEU A 33 10.95 -22.98 -1.43
CA LEU A 33 10.57 -24.06 -2.34
C LEU A 33 10.04 -23.54 -3.69
N TYR A 34 9.81 -22.23 -3.82
CA TYR A 34 9.23 -21.61 -5.00
C TYR A 34 10.26 -20.75 -5.73
N GLN A 35 10.37 -20.96 -7.04
CA GLN A 35 11.22 -20.12 -7.91
C GLN A 35 10.40 -18.94 -8.44
N TYR A 36 10.78 -17.72 -8.06
CA TYR A 36 10.16 -16.51 -8.56
C TYR A 36 10.93 -16.00 -9.78
N ASN A 37 10.31 -16.03 -10.95
CA ASN A 37 10.87 -15.40 -12.13
C ASN A 37 10.71 -13.88 -12.02
N THR A 38 11.80 -13.18 -11.79
CA THR A 38 11.77 -11.73 -11.54
C THR A 38 11.60 -10.92 -12.81
N ASP A 39 11.87 -11.48 -13.99
CA ASP A 39 12.02 -10.70 -15.23
C ASP A 39 10.67 -10.40 -15.90
N SER A 40 9.63 -11.16 -15.56
CA SER A 40 8.26 -11.00 -16.08
C SER A 40 7.26 -10.48 -15.05
N ALA A 41 7.71 -10.16 -13.83
CA ALA A 41 6.81 -9.76 -12.77
C ALA A 41 6.28 -8.35 -13.01
N ASN A 42 5.10 -8.25 -13.61
CA ASN A 42 4.16 -7.13 -13.43
C ASN A 42 3.64 -7.13 -11.99
N SER A 43 4.55 -7.20 -11.02
CA SER A 43 4.22 -7.10 -9.63
C SER A 43 3.74 -5.68 -9.37
N LEU A 44 2.75 -5.57 -8.48
CA LEU A 44 2.38 -4.31 -7.81
C LEU A 44 3.60 -3.54 -7.28
N THR A 45 4.75 -4.21 -7.07
CA THR A 45 6.01 -3.59 -6.64
C THR A 45 6.95 -3.17 -7.78
N LYS A 46 6.74 -3.62 -9.03
CA LYS A 46 7.63 -3.35 -10.18
C LYS A 46 7.05 -2.39 -11.23
N ARG A 47 5.72 -2.23 -11.33
CA ARG A 47 5.11 -1.27 -12.28
C ARG A 47 4.57 -0.03 -11.56
N TYR A 48 5.28 1.08 -11.80
CA TYR A 48 4.89 2.45 -11.51
C TYR A 48 3.61 2.82 -12.27
N LEU A 49 2.44 2.47 -11.74
CA LEU A 49 1.16 2.88 -12.31
C LEU A 49 0.36 3.78 -11.36
N PRO A 50 -0.38 4.76 -11.91
CA PRO A 50 -1.17 5.72 -11.14
C PRO A 50 -2.25 5.07 -10.26
N ASP A 51 -2.69 3.84 -10.54
CA ASP A 51 -3.75 3.11 -9.82
C ASP A 51 -3.26 2.32 -8.59
N SER A 52 -1.94 2.28 -8.34
CA SER A 52 -1.31 1.48 -7.26
C SER A 52 -1.88 1.73 -5.86
N PHE A 53 -2.33 2.96 -5.58
CA PHE A 53 -2.88 3.30 -4.26
C PHE A 53 -4.34 2.90 -4.09
N GLU A 54 -5.14 2.90 -5.16
CA GLU A 54 -6.52 2.40 -5.13
C GLU A 54 -6.55 0.88 -4.92
N TYR A 55 -5.61 0.15 -5.53
CA TYR A 55 -5.42 -1.27 -5.23
C TYR A 55 -5.05 -1.51 -3.76
N PHE A 56 -4.20 -0.66 -3.18
CA PHE A 56 -3.92 -0.73 -1.75
C PHE A 56 -5.18 -0.49 -0.90
N LYS A 57 -5.98 0.55 -1.20
CA LYS A 57 -7.26 0.84 -0.52
C LYS A 57 -8.21 -0.35 -0.58
N TYR A 58 -8.36 -0.96 -1.75
CA TYR A 58 -9.16 -2.15 -1.94
C TYR A 58 -8.62 -3.32 -1.12
N GLY A 59 -7.32 -3.61 -1.26
CA GLY A 59 -6.73 -4.79 -0.64
C GLY A 59 -6.71 -4.72 0.88
N ILE A 60 -6.38 -3.56 1.45
CA ILE A 60 -6.41 -3.36 2.90
C ILE A 60 -7.82 -3.49 3.46
N SER A 61 -8.85 -3.03 2.72
CA SER A 61 -10.25 -3.21 3.13
C SER A 61 -10.62 -4.68 3.21
N LYS A 62 -10.31 -5.47 2.18
CA LYS A 62 -10.63 -6.90 2.15
C LYS A 62 -9.89 -7.71 3.21
N VAL A 63 -8.62 -7.42 3.44
CA VAL A 63 -7.86 -8.07 4.52
C VAL A 63 -8.46 -7.74 5.89
N ASN A 64 -8.84 -6.48 6.14
CA ASN A 64 -9.48 -6.11 7.41
C ASN A 64 -10.82 -6.83 7.61
N ASP A 65 -11.64 -6.94 6.54
CA ASP A 65 -12.91 -7.66 6.59
C ASP A 65 -12.69 -9.15 6.88
N LEU A 66 -11.71 -9.77 6.22
CA LEU A 66 -11.33 -11.17 6.47
C LEU A 66 -10.82 -11.39 7.89
N CYS A 67 -9.92 -10.55 8.38
CA CYS A 67 -9.41 -10.62 9.76
C CYS A 67 -10.55 -10.52 10.77
N ARG A 68 -11.49 -9.58 10.56
CA ARG A 68 -12.68 -9.44 11.40
C ARG A 68 -13.57 -10.68 11.35
N LEU A 69 -13.85 -11.21 10.16
CA LEU A 69 -14.68 -12.41 9.97
C LEU A 69 -14.08 -13.65 10.64
N LYS A 70 -12.76 -13.79 10.62
CA LYS A 70 -12.04 -14.94 11.18
C LYS A 70 -11.62 -14.72 12.65
N GLY A 71 -11.91 -13.55 13.23
CA GLY A 71 -11.48 -13.21 14.60
C GLY A 71 -9.97 -13.12 14.78
N ILE A 72 -9.23 -12.78 13.72
CA ILE A 72 -7.78 -12.67 13.72
C ILE A 72 -7.39 -11.22 14.02
N ASP A 73 -6.54 -11.03 15.03
CA ASP A 73 -5.85 -9.76 15.24
C ASP A 73 -4.57 -9.73 14.41
N TYR A 74 -4.46 -8.75 13.49
CA TYR A 74 -3.29 -8.57 12.64
C TYR A 74 -2.84 -7.11 12.58
N PRO A 75 -2.35 -6.54 13.69
CA PRO A 75 -2.11 -5.11 13.84
C PRO A 75 -1.04 -4.57 12.88
N ASP A 76 -0.09 -5.42 12.48
CA ASP A 76 0.98 -5.07 11.54
C ASP A 76 0.46 -4.68 10.15
N ILE A 77 -0.74 -5.13 9.77
CA ILE A 77 -1.33 -4.74 8.48
C ILE A 77 -1.55 -3.23 8.41
N HIS A 78 -1.83 -2.58 9.54
CA HIS A 78 -2.08 -1.15 9.60
C HIS A 78 -0.79 -0.33 9.42
N ASN A 79 0.38 -0.89 9.67
CA ASN A 79 1.65 -0.23 9.30
C ASN A 79 1.79 -0.01 7.79
N ARG A 80 1.08 -0.80 6.98
CA ARG A 80 1.08 -0.66 5.52
C ARG A 80 0.52 0.68 5.06
N TYR A 81 -0.35 1.35 5.82
CA TYR A 81 -0.85 2.69 5.45
C TYR A 81 0.29 3.71 5.27
N ILE A 82 1.25 3.74 6.20
CA ILE A 82 2.40 4.67 6.13
C ILE A 82 3.37 4.27 5.01
N ILE A 83 3.60 2.96 4.84
CA ILE A 83 4.48 2.44 3.79
C ILE A 83 3.90 2.79 2.41
N ALA A 84 2.59 2.54 2.21
CA ALA A 84 1.90 2.86 0.97
C ALA A 84 1.97 4.35 0.66
N LEU A 85 1.77 5.24 1.65
CA LEU A 85 1.87 6.68 1.44
C LEU A 85 3.29 7.10 1.04
N LYS A 86 4.30 6.52 1.71
CA LYS A 86 5.71 6.77 1.38
C LYS A 86 6.03 6.37 -0.07
N ASP A 87 5.60 5.18 -0.48
CA ASP A 87 5.85 4.69 -1.84
C ASP A 87 5.04 5.48 -2.88
N ARG A 88 3.83 5.92 -2.53
CA ARG A 88 3.03 6.83 -3.35
C ARG A 88 3.75 8.16 -3.59
N CYS A 89 4.32 8.78 -2.55
CA CYS A 89 5.08 10.02 -2.69
C CYS A 89 6.30 9.84 -3.60
N ARG A 90 7.03 8.72 -3.46
CA ARG A 90 8.16 8.38 -4.35
C ARG A 90 7.72 8.23 -5.81
N ASN A 91 6.58 7.60 -6.04
CA ASN A 91 6.06 7.38 -7.39
C ASN A 91 5.56 8.69 -8.01
N LEU A 92 4.84 9.51 -7.24
CA LEU A 92 4.35 10.80 -7.69
C LEU A 92 5.49 11.79 -7.98
N SER A 93 6.60 11.73 -7.25
CA SER A 93 7.73 12.64 -7.49
C SER A 93 8.43 12.40 -8.83
N VAL A 94 8.39 11.17 -9.37
CA VAL A 94 8.97 10.82 -10.68
C VAL A 94 7.93 10.73 -11.80
N SER A 95 6.66 11.05 -11.51
CA SER A 95 5.58 11.01 -12.48
C SER A 95 5.71 12.13 -13.53
N THR A 96 5.26 11.85 -14.75
CA THR A 96 5.12 12.83 -15.84
C THR A 96 3.81 13.61 -15.80
N LEU A 97 2.92 13.30 -14.84
CA LEU A 97 1.63 13.96 -14.69
C LEU A 97 1.80 15.47 -14.37
N PRO A 98 0.82 16.31 -14.76
CA PRO A 98 0.78 17.71 -14.36
C PRO A 98 0.82 17.88 -12.83
N TYR A 99 1.53 18.90 -12.34
CA TYR A 99 1.68 19.17 -10.90
C TYR A 99 0.34 19.28 -10.16
N LYS A 100 -0.67 19.88 -10.78
CA LYS A 100 -2.03 19.98 -10.22
C LYS A 100 -2.65 18.61 -9.97
N GLU A 101 -2.47 17.67 -10.89
CA GLU A 101 -2.98 16.30 -10.76
C GLU A 101 -2.22 15.52 -9.70
N ILE A 102 -0.89 15.65 -9.66
CA ILE A 102 -0.04 15.06 -8.63
C ILE A 102 -0.49 15.49 -7.23
N ASN A 103 -0.70 16.79 -7.01
CA ASN A 103 -1.17 17.32 -5.73
C ASN A 103 -2.55 16.77 -5.36
N ASN A 104 -3.50 16.75 -6.31
CA ASN A 104 -4.83 16.22 -6.05
C ASN A 104 -4.82 14.73 -5.66
N LEU A 105 -3.98 13.93 -6.32
CA LEU A 105 -3.81 12.51 -5.99
C LEU A 105 -3.19 12.34 -4.60
N PHE A 106 -2.13 13.09 -4.31
CA PHE A 106 -1.47 13.05 -3.00
C PHE A 106 -2.41 13.44 -1.86
N GLU A 107 -3.17 14.53 -1.99
CA GLU A 107 -4.10 14.99 -0.94
C GLU A 107 -5.21 13.96 -0.67
N LYS A 108 -5.72 13.29 -1.70
CA LYS A 108 -6.70 12.20 -1.55
C LYS A 108 -6.11 11.02 -0.77
N ASP A 109 -4.91 10.60 -1.15
CA ASP A 109 -4.23 9.44 -0.55
C ASP A 109 -3.78 9.73 0.90
N PHE A 110 -3.28 10.95 1.15
CA PHE A 110 -2.97 11.46 2.47
C PHE A 110 -4.19 11.45 3.38
N THR A 111 -5.33 11.98 2.90
CA THR A 111 -6.60 12.02 3.64
C THR A 111 -7.04 10.61 4.04
N PHE A 112 -6.97 9.66 3.11
CA PHE A 112 -7.31 8.26 3.37
C PHE A 112 -6.46 7.66 4.50
N VAL A 113 -5.15 7.88 4.47
CA VAL A 113 -4.22 7.40 5.51
C VAL A 113 -4.49 8.07 6.85
N ARG A 114 -4.70 9.39 6.85
CA ARG A 114 -5.04 10.16 8.05
C ARG A 114 -6.26 9.60 8.77
N ASN A 115 -7.32 9.29 8.02
CA ASN A 115 -8.56 8.72 8.56
C ASN A 115 -8.38 7.32 9.16
N ASN A 116 -7.27 6.63 8.88
CA ASN A 116 -6.95 5.30 9.39
C ASN A 116 -5.79 5.29 10.41
N LEU A 117 -5.28 6.45 10.84
CA LEU A 117 -4.13 6.54 11.77
C LEU A 117 -4.38 5.86 13.12
N GLY A 118 -5.62 5.88 13.61
CA GLY A 118 -5.98 5.27 14.90
C GLY A 118 -5.78 3.76 14.95
N LYS A 119 -5.62 3.12 13.78
CA LYS A 119 -5.39 1.67 13.65
C LYS A 119 -3.90 1.30 13.73
N ILE A 120 -3.00 2.28 13.68
CA ILE A 120 -1.56 2.03 13.49
C ILE A 120 -0.87 2.02 14.86
N ASP A 121 -0.18 0.92 15.17
CA ASP A 121 0.76 0.89 16.29
C ASP A 121 2.07 1.59 15.90
N ILE A 122 2.32 2.75 16.49
CA ILE A 122 3.53 3.53 16.23
C ILE A 122 4.82 2.79 16.61
N LYS A 123 4.76 1.86 17.57
CA LYS A 123 5.94 1.16 18.08
C LYS A 123 6.53 0.20 17.06
N THR A 124 5.70 -0.37 16.19
CA THR A 124 6.11 -1.31 15.15
C THR A 124 6.62 -0.63 13.88
N LEU A 125 6.49 0.70 13.77
CA LEU A 125 7.05 1.48 12.66
C LEU A 125 8.56 1.69 12.80
N SER A 126 9.27 1.63 11.67
CA SER A 126 10.66 2.08 11.57
C SER A 126 10.80 3.59 11.83
N PHE A 127 11.98 4.07 12.19
CA PHE A 127 12.24 5.48 12.48
C PHE A 127 11.73 6.43 11.37
N GLN A 128 12.05 6.14 10.10
CA GLN A 128 11.58 6.94 8.97
C GLN A 128 10.05 6.94 8.84
N ASN A 129 9.42 5.78 9.03
CA ASN A 129 7.96 5.67 8.97
C ASN A 129 7.29 6.38 10.16
N ARG A 130 7.92 6.42 11.34
CA ARG A 130 7.43 7.21 12.49
C ARG A 130 7.42 8.71 12.19
N ILE A 131 8.43 9.23 11.49
CA ILE A 131 8.45 10.64 11.06
C ILE A 131 7.26 10.93 10.15
N ILE A 132 7.04 10.10 9.12
CA ILE A 132 5.90 10.24 8.20
C ILE A 132 4.58 10.16 8.99
N TYR A 133 4.43 9.17 9.87
CA TYR A 133 3.26 9.02 10.73
C TYR A 133 2.97 10.32 11.52
N MET A 134 3.99 10.92 12.14
CA MET A 134 3.83 12.16 12.89
C MET A 134 3.39 13.32 11.99
N LEU A 135 3.95 13.44 10.78
CA LEU A 135 3.54 14.46 9.81
C LEU A 135 2.07 14.26 9.36
N VAL A 136 1.63 13.02 9.15
CA VAL A 136 0.21 12.73 8.86
C VAL A 136 -0.67 13.08 10.06
N LYS A 137 -0.26 12.71 11.28
CA LYS A 137 -0.99 13.01 12.53
C LYS A 137 -1.19 14.52 12.71
N PHE A 138 -0.13 15.32 12.54
CA PHE A 138 -0.19 16.78 12.67
C PHE A 138 -0.81 17.51 11.47
N ASN A 139 -1.31 16.79 10.47
CA ASN A 139 -1.89 17.37 9.26
C ASN A 139 -0.89 18.23 8.48
N LEU A 140 0.32 17.71 8.28
CA LEU A 140 1.43 18.42 7.65
C LEU A 140 1.82 17.80 6.29
N PRO A 141 0.89 17.70 5.31
CA PRO A 141 1.13 17.02 4.03
C PRO A 141 2.25 17.68 3.22
N LYS A 142 2.37 19.01 3.29
CA LYS A 142 3.41 19.80 2.58
C LYS A 142 4.84 19.37 2.94
N PHE A 143 5.09 19.04 4.21
CA PHE A 143 6.43 18.62 4.67
C PHE A 143 6.80 17.23 4.17
N ILE A 144 5.82 16.33 4.07
CA ILE A 144 6.00 15.01 3.45
C ILE A 144 6.35 15.23 1.98
N TRP A 145 5.54 15.99 1.25
CA TRP A 145 5.74 16.25 -0.17
C TRP A 145 7.10 16.90 -0.48
N LEU A 146 7.48 17.89 0.33
CA LEU A 146 8.76 18.60 0.21
C LEU A 146 9.96 17.65 0.34
N ALA A 147 9.93 16.73 1.32
CA ALA A 147 11.00 15.76 1.53
C ALA A 147 11.21 14.84 0.31
N PHE A 148 10.13 14.40 -0.34
CA PHE A 148 10.23 13.55 -1.54
C PHE A 148 10.58 14.32 -2.81
N THR A 149 10.22 15.60 -2.89
CA THR A 149 10.60 16.48 -4.00
C THR A 149 12.10 16.81 -3.94
N PHE A 150 12.64 17.15 -2.78
CA PHE A 150 14.08 17.40 -2.61
C PHE A 150 14.94 16.16 -2.84
N HIS A 151 14.49 14.98 -2.38
CA HIS A 151 15.19 13.72 -2.64
C HIS A 151 15.36 13.43 -4.14
N ARG A 152 14.41 13.86 -4.98
CA ARG A 152 14.54 13.79 -6.45
C ARG A 152 15.62 14.76 -6.96
N LEU A 153 15.59 16.00 -6.49
CA LEU A 153 16.52 17.05 -6.94
C LEU A 153 17.98 16.74 -6.58
N MET A 154 18.24 16.01 -5.49
CA MET A 154 19.60 15.60 -5.11
C MET A 154 20.11 14.32 -5.79
N LYS A 155 19.25 13.60 -6.53
CA LYS A 155 19.59 12.37 -7.26
C LYS A 155 19.75 12.58 -8.77
N LEU A 156 19.44 13.77 -9.25
CA LEU A 156 19.74 14.27 -10.60
C LEU A 156 21.11 14.98 -10.55
#